data_AF-A0A9C7Z669-F1
#
_entry.id   AF-A0A9C7Z669-F1
#
_cell.length_a   1.000
_cell.length_b   1.000
_cell.length_c   1.000
_cell.angle_alpha   90.00
_cell.angle_beta   90.00
_cell.angle_gamma   90.00
#
_symmetry.space_group_name_H-M   'P 1'
#
loop_
_entity.id
_entity.type
_entity.pdbx_description
1 polymer ?
#
loop_
_entity_poly.entity_id
_entity_poly.type
_entity_poly.pdbx_seq_one_letter_code
_entity_poly.pdbx_strand_id
1 'polypeptide(L)' 'MPNRALDWLTQAHRDVEQAQDSRAAGRHEWACFAAQQAAEKAVKALHL' A
#
# COMPACT_ATOMS: atom_id res chain seq x y z
N MET A 1 20.80 10.55 -4.62
CA MET A 1 19.56 10.71 -3.83
C MET A 1 19.60 9.70 -2.70
N PRO A 2 19.06 9.99 -1.49
CA PRO A 2 19.03 9.01 -0.41
C PRO A 2 18.15 7.81 -0.80
N ASN A 3 18.52 6.61 -0.32
CA ASN A 3 17.70 5.41 -0.50
C ASN A 3 16.37 5.61 0.26
N ARG A 4 15.25 5.45 -0.46
CA ARG A 4 13.89 5.60 0.08
C ARG A 4 13.08 4.29 0.02
N ALA A 5 13.72 3.15 -0.17
CA ALA A 5 13.07 1.84 -0.22
C ALA A 5 12.19 1.59 1.01
N LEU A 6 12.70 1.89 2.21
CA LEU A 6 11.96 1.72 3.47
C LEU A 6 10.77 2.67 3.60
N ASP A 7 10.85 3.88 3.05
CA ASP A 7 9.72 4.82 3.03
C ASP A 7 8.58 4.28 2.17
N TRP A 8 8.91 3.72 1.00
CA TRP A 8 7.93 3.09 0.11
C TRP A 8 7.31 1.85 0.75
N LEU A 9 8.10 1.01 1.39
CA LEU A 9 7.60 -0.17 2.08
C LEU A 9 6.69 0.20 3.26
N THR A 10 7.04 1.25 4.01
CA THR A 10 6.21 1.76 5.11
C THR A 10 4.85 2.25 4.60
N GLN A 11 4.83 2.93 3.44
CA GLN A 11 3.56 3.34 2.83
C GLN A 11 2.74 2.15 2.33
N ALA A 12 3.40 1.13 1.75
CA ALA A 12 2.72 -0.08 1.31
C ALA A 12 1.99 -0.79 2.47
N HIS A 13 2.60 -0.86 3.66
CA HIS A 13 1.93 -1.41 4.84
C HIS A 13 0.68 -0.59 5.25
N ARG A 14 0.76 0.74 5.23
CA ARG A 14 -0.40 1.60 5.52
C ARG A 14 -1.52 1.44 4.50
N ASP A 15 -1.19 1.22 3.23
CA ASP A 15 -2.20 0.95 2.20
C ASP A 15 -2.90 -0.40 2.46
N VAL A 16 -2.18 -1.42 2.97
CA VAL A 16 -2.80 -2.70 3.38
C VAL A 16 -3.76 -2.47 4.56
N GLU A 17 -3.37 -1.70 5.57
CA GLU A 17 -4.25 -1.34 6.69
C GLU A 17 -5.51 -0.64 6.18
N GLN A 18 -5.37 0.35 5.30
CA GLN A 18 -6.49 1.05 4.68
C GLN A 18 -7.39 0.11 3.86
N ALA A 19 -6.81 -0.86 3.16
CA ALA A 19 -7.57 -1.85 2.39
C ALA A 19 -8.41 -2.74 3.32
N GLN A 20 -7.85 -3.13 4.47
CA GLN A 20 -8.56 -3.91 5.49
C GLN A 20 -9.70 -3.09 6.11
N ASP A 21 -9.46 -1.83 6.46
CA ASP A 21 -10.48 -0.92 7.01
C ASP A 21 -11.61 -0.64 6.02
N SER A 22 -11.26 -0.42 4.74
CA SER A 22 -12.23 -0.21 3.67
C SER A 22 -13.09 -1.45 3.44
N ARG A 23 -12.48 -2.65 3.48
CA ARG A 23 -13.19 -3.92 3.42
C ARG A 23 -14.14 -4.08 4.60
N ALA A 24 -13.68 -3.81 5.82
CA ALA A 24 -14.49 -3.91 7.04
C ALA A 24 -15.69 -2.94 7.02
N ALA A 25 -15.53 -1.78 6.40
CA ALA A 25 -16.59 -0.80 6.24
C ALA A 25 -17.50 -1.03 5.01
N GLY A 26 -17.35 -2.14 4.29
CA GLY A 26 -18.16 -2.46 3.11
C GLY A 26 -17.84 -1.67 1.84
N ARG A 27 -16.77 -0.86 1.84
CA ARG A 27 -16.29 -0.10 0.69
C ARG A 27 -15.33 -0.93 -0.15
N HIS A 28 -15.86 -1.95 -0.83
CA HIS A 28 -15.06 -2.96 -1.52
C HIS A 28 -14.21 -2.40 -2.67
N GLU A 29 -14.71 -1.40 -3.39
CA GLU A 29 -13.98 -0.68 -4.43
C GLU A 29 -12.75 0.03 -3.87
N TRP A 30 -12.88 0.64 -2.69
CA TRP A 30 -11.77 1.29 -1.99
C TRP A 30 -10.79 0.28 -1.43
N ALA A 31 -11.26 -0.88 -0.97
CA ALA A 31 -10.39 -1.97 -0.54
C ALA A 31 -9.50 -2.47 -1.68
N CYS A 32 -10.07 -2.69 -2.87
CA CYS A 32 -9.33 -3.10 -4.05
C CYS A 32 -8.34 -2.04 -4.52
N PHE A 33 -8.74 -0.75 -4.52
CA PHE A 33 -7.86 0.36 -4.86
C PHE A 33 -6.65 0.43 -3.92
N ALA A 34 -6.88 0.42 -2.61
CA ALA A 34 -5.81 0.47 -1.62
C ALA A 34 -4.88 -0.76 -1.70
N ALA A 35 -5.43 -1.96 -1.95
CA ALA A 35 -4.63 -3.16 -2.15
C ALA A 35 -3.70 -3.08 -3.38
N GLN A 36 -4.19 -2.53 -4.51
CA GLN A 36 -3.34 -2.31 -5.70
C GLN A 36 -2.24 -1.29 -5.41
N GLN A 37 -2.56 -0.20 -4.72
CA GLN A 37 -1.59 0.81 -4.30
C GLN A 37 -0.51 0.24 -3.37
N ALA A 38 -0.89 -0.64 -2.43
CA ALA A 38 0.05 -1.33 -1.55
C ALA A 38 1.07 -2.15 -2.36
N ALA A 39 0.58 -2.94 -3.32
CA ALA A 39 1.42 -3.78 -4.17
C ALA A 39 2.39 -2.93 -5.02
N GLU A 40 1.91 -1.84 -5.62
CA GLU A 40 2.75 -0.92 -6.41
C GLU A 40 3.89 -0.34 -5.57
N LYS A 41 3.58 0.15 -4.36
CA LYS A 41 4.59 0.72 -3.46
C LYS A 41 5.59 -0.32 -2.96
N ALA A 42 5.13 -1.55 -2.67
CA ALA A 42 6.01 -2.64 -2.26
C ALA A 42 6.99 -3.04 -3.38
N VAL A 43 6.52 -3.16 -4.62
CA VAL A 43 7.39 -3.46 -5.77
C VAL A 43 8.38 -2.32 -6.02
N LYS A 44 7.94 -1.06 -5.86
CA LYS A 44 8.82 0.10 -5.96
C LYS A 44 9.91 0.10 -4.88
N ALA A 45 9.58 -0.29 -3.65
CA ALA A 45 10.55 -0.43 -2.57
C ALA A 45 11.64 -1.47 -2.91
N LEU A 46 11.28 -2.57 -3.58
CA LEU A 46 12.23 -3.62 -3.97
C LEU A 46 13.19 -3.16 -5.09
N HIS A 47 12.77 -2.21 -5.93
CA HIS A 47 13.56 -1.72 -7.05
C HIS A 47 14.59 -0.63 -6.68
N LEU A 48 14.41 0.05 -5.53
CA LEU A 48 15.18 1.22 -5.10
C LEU A 48 16.35 0.88 -4.17
#